data_AF-A0A960V3S9-F1
#
_entry.id   AF-A0A960V3S9-F1
#
_cell.length_a   1.000
_cell.length_b   1.000
_cell.length_c   1.000
_cell.angle_alpha   90.00
_cell.angle_beta   90.00
_cell.angle_gamma   90.00
#
_symmetry.space_group_name_H-M   'P 1'
#
loop_
_entity.id
_entity.type
_entity.pdbx_description
1 polymer ?
#
loop_
_entity_poly.entity_id
_entity_poly.type
_entity_poly.pdbx_seq_one_letter_code
_entity_poly.pdbx_strand_id
1 'polypeptide(L)'
;MASWRILSEIMAVYKNKAELLKAARSLAAELDQRWRSRNVEGELAELGDLTVDMEAADFWDDQNLAREKSQRKSSLERKLEPWTRLRSEVQDFPDLMELSLEEFDDEKSALDSLEQDLQVMQDKFEALLMADALSGRDDACDAIITISSGAGGTESQDWADMLLRMYKRWFEKRGFRAEQLD
;
A
#
# COMPACT_ATOMS: atom_id res chain seq x y z
N MET A 1 4.91 -16.84 3.92
CA MET A 1 3.74 -17.39 3.20
C MET A 1 3.23 -16.32 2.26
N ALA A 2 3.80 -16.28 1.05
CA ALA A 2 3.38 -15.31 0.03
C ALA A 2 1.91 -15.57 -0.34
N SER A 3 1.16 -14.48 -0.37
CA SER A 3 -0.29 -14.41 -0.41
C SER A 3 -0.88 -15.14 -1.62
N TRP A 4 -1.52 -16.28 -1.37
CA TRP A 4 -2.43 -16.93 -2.34
C TRP A 4 -3.74 -16.14 -2.54
N ARG A 5 -3.96 -15.02 -1.83
CA ARG A 5 -5.15 -14.14 -2.00
C ARG A 5 -5.14 -13.39 -3.35
N ILE A 6 -3.95 -12.98 -3.84
CA ILE A 6 -3.83 -12.07 -5.00
C ILE A 6 -4.41 -12.69 -6.28
N LEU A 7 -4.33 -14.02 -6.47
CA LEU A 7 -4.90 -14.67 -7.66
C LEU A 7 -6.36 -15.07 -7.53
N SER A 8 -6.92 -15.15 -6.32
CA SER A 8 -8.36 -15.42 -6.13
C SER A 8 -9.22 -14.16 -6.15
N GLU A 9 -8.63 -12.99 -5.87
CA GLU A 9 -9.36 -11.71 -5.80
C GLU A 9 -9.47 -10.97 -7.15
N ILE A 10 -8.56 -11.21 -8.10
CA ILE A 10 -8.57 -10.58 -9.45
C ILE A 10 -9.82 -10.96 -10.30
N MET A 11 -10.70 -11.84 -9.81
CA MET A 11 -12.02 -12.09 -10.40
C MET A 11 -13.12 -12.24 -9.34
N ALA A 12 -13.06 -11.50 -8.24
CA ALA A 12 -14.12 -11.50 -7.25
C ALA A 12 -15.36 -10.75 -7.78
N VAL A 13 -16.14 -11.41 -8.65
CA VAL A 13 -17.45 -10.92 -9.09
C VAL A 13 -18.40 -10.98 -7.90
N TYR A 14 -18.69 -9.83 -7.30
CA TYR A 14 -19.64 -9.76 -6.19
C TYR A 14 -21.05 -9.92 -6.75
N LYS A 15 -21.79 -10.93 -6.28
CA LYS A 15 -23.06 -11.32 -6.91
C LYS A 15 -24.23 -10.43 -6.50
N ASN A 16 -24.06 -9.65 -5.44
CA ASN A 16 -25.10 -8.80 -4.88
C ASN A 16 -24.51 -7.74 -3.93
N LYS A 17 -25.34 -6.74 -3.60
CA LYS A 17 -25.06 -5.68 -2.63
C LYS A 17 -24.47 -6.17 -1.31
N ALA A 18 -24.99 -7.28 -0.77
CA ALA A 18 -24.58 -7.76 0.55
C ALA A 18 -23.14 -8.32 0.55
N GLU A 19 -22.75 -9.00 -0.52
CA GLU A 19 -21.37 -9.49 -0.72
C GLU A 19 -20.39 -8.32 -0.87
N LEU A 20 -20.74 -7.32 -1.68
CA LEU A 20 -19.90 -6.14 -1.91
C LEU A 20 -19.73 -5.30 -0.62
N LEU A 21 -20.82 -5.05 0.11
CA LEU A 21 -20.77 -4.34 1.38
C LEU A 21 -19.95 -5.11 2.44
N LYS A 22 -20.04 -6.44 2.45
CA LYS A 22 -19.22 -7.27 3.34
C LYS A 22 -17.73 -7.13 2.99
N ALA A 23 -17.38 -7.11 1.70
CA ALA A 23 -16.01 -6.92 1.26
C ALA A 23 -15.47 -5.53 1.62
N ALA A 24 -16.25 -4.47 1.38
CA ALA A 24 -15.90 -3.11 1.78
C ALA A 24 -15.69 -2.99 3.30
N ARG A 25 -16.55 -3.61 4.11
CA ARG A 25 -16.38 -3.65 5.58
C ARG A 25 -15.13 -4.43 6.00
N SER A 26 -14.78 -5.50 5.29
CA SER A 26 -13.55 -6.25 5.52
C SER A 26 -12.33 -5.38 5.24
N LEU A 27 -12.33 -4.67 4.09
CA LEU A 27 -11.26 -3.73 3.74
C LEU A 27 -11.15 -2.61 4.78
N ALA A 28 -12.27 -2.03 5.21
CA ALA A 28 -12.31 -1.02 6.26
C ALA A 28 -11.67 -1.52 7.54
N ALA A 29 -12.01 -2.73 7.98
CA ALA A 29 -11.46 -3.32 9.20
C ALA A 29 -9.95 -3.61 9.09
N GLU A 30 -9.48 -4.15 7.96
CA GLU A 30 -8.06 -4.39 7.71
C GLU A 30 -7.26 -3.08 7.68
N LEU A 31 -7.80 -2.05 7.00
CA LEU A 31 -7.21 -0.70 6.96
C LEU A 31 -7.12 -0.09 8.36
N ASP A 32 -8.19 -0.15 9.15
CA ASP A 32 -8.24 0.37 10.51
C ASP A 32 -7.27 -0.37 11.46
N GLN A 33 -7.13 -1.69 11.30
CA GLN A 33 -6.14 -2.46 12.04
C GLN A 33 -4.73 -1.98 11.70
N ARG A 34 -4.43 -1.83 10.40
CA ARG A 34 -3.12 -1.39 9.94
C ARG A 34 -2.81 0.02 10.40
N TRP A 35 -3.77 0.93 10.28
CA TRP A 35 -3.71 2.31 10.75
C TRP A 35 -3.26 2.42 12.21
N ARG A 36 -3.87 1.62 13.09
CA ARG A 36 -3.50 1.55 14.51
C ARG A 36 -2.10 0.97 14.71
N SER A 37 -1.77 -0.12 14.02
CA SER A 37 -0.46 -0.80 14.17
C SER A 37 0.73 0.08 13.74
N ARG A 38 0.51 0.98 12.78
CA ARG A 38 1.51 1.94 12.29
C ARG A 38 1.60 3.20 13.16
N ASN A 39 0.66 3.41 14.08
CA ASN A 39 0.52 4.65 14.85
C ASN A 39 0.27 5.90 13.97
N VAL A 40 -0.59 5.77 12.95
CA VAL A 40 -0.95 6.91 12.07
C VAL A 40 -1.58 8.06 12.87
N GLU A 41 -2.34 7.74 13.92
CA GLU A 41 -2.91 8.72 14.86
C GLU A 41 -1.84 9.60 15.53
N GLY A 42 -0.73 9.00 15.97
CA GLY A 42 0.37 9.77 16.56
C GLY A 42 1.06 10.68 15.55
N GLU A 43 1.25 10.23 14.31
CA GLU A 43 1.86 11.04 13.25
C GLU A 43 0.95 12.21 12.81
N LEU A 44 -0.38 12.01 12.84
CA LEU A 44 -1.34 13.09 12.59
C LEU A 44 -1.35 14.12 13.73
N ALA A 45 -1.20 13.68 14.98
CA ALA A 45 -1.06 14.59 16.11
C ALA A 45 0.20 15.44 15.99
N GLU A 46 1.35 14.83 15.65
CA GLU A 46 2.61 15.54 15.38
C GLU A 46 2.44 16.56 14.23
N LEU A 47 1.75 16.18 13.16
CA LEU A 47 1.46 17.08 12.04
C LEU A 47 0.61 18.28 12.46
N GLY A 48 -0.36 18.06 13.36
CA GLY A 48 -1.18 19.10 13.98
C GLY A 48 -0.34 20.07 14.80
N ASP A 49 0.50 19.54 15.69
CA ASP A 49 1.40 20.33 16.54
C ASP A 49 2.36 21.18 15.70
N LEU A 50 2.97 20.59 14.67
CA LEU A 50 3.84 21.32 13.73
C LEU A 50 3.08 22.42 12.99
N THR A 51 1.81 22.22 12.68
CA THR A 51 0.99 23.25 12.02
C THR A 51 0.68 24.40 12.97
N VAL A 52 0.34 24.12 14.23
CA VAL A 52 0.13 25.15 15.26
C VAL A 52 1.41 25.93 15.52
N ASP A 53 2.55 25.26 15.64
CA ASP A 53 3.86 25.91 15.80
C ASP A 53 4.17 26.89 14.67
N MET A 54 3.81 26.54 13.43
CA MET A 54 4.04 27.36 12.24
C MET A 54 3.15 28.60 12.15
N GLU A 55 2.06 28.64 12.92
CA GLU A 55 1.15 29.80 13.02
C GLU A 55 1.66 30.85 14.01
N ALA A 56 2.65 30.51 14.85
CA ALA A 56 3.24 31.43 15.81
C ALA A 56 3.98 32.59 15.10
N ALA A 57 3.82 33.81 15.62
CA ALA A 57 4.34 35.02 14.99
C ALA A 57 5.88 35.07 14.93
N ASP A 58 6.54 34.41 15.88
CA ASP A 58 7.99 34.30 16.03
C ASP A 58 8.58 33.07 15.33
N PHE A 59 7.76 32.22 14.71
CA PHE A 59 8.22 30.99 14.07
C PHE A 59 9.32 31.23 13.02
N TRP A 60 9.22 32.35 12.29
CA TRP A 60 10.15 32.71 11.23
C TRP A 60 11.43 33.42 11.72
N ASP A 61 11.53 33.71 13.03
CA ASP A 61 12.68 34.41 13.60
C ASP A 61 13.94 33.51 13.62
N ASP A 62 13.77 32.20 13.80
CA ASP A 62 14.84 31.20 13.62
C ASP A 62 14.67 30.46 12.29
N GLN A 63 15.40 30.90 11.27
CA GLN A 63 15.34 30.32 9.92
C GLN A 63 15.74 28.83 9.88
N ASN A 64 16.64 28.38 10.76
CA ASN A 64 17.07 26.98 10.76
C ASN A 64 15.96 26.09 11.33
N LEU A 65 15.40 26.48 12.47
CA LEU A 65 14.28 25.77 13.10
C LEU A 65 13.04 25.76 12.19
N ALA A 66 12.72 26.91 11.57
CA ALA A 66 11.60 27.03 10.65
C ALA A 66 11.75 26.09 9.44
N ARG A 67 12.96 26.00 8.88
CA ARG A 67 13.27 25.08 7.77
C ARG A 67 13.13 23.62 8.18
N GLU A 68 13.68 23.24 9.32
CA GLU A 68 13.62 21.85 9.82
C GLU A 68 12.17 21.41 10.05
N LYS A 69 11.39 22.21 10.79
CA LYS A 69 9.97 21.93 11.06
C LYS A 69 9.14 21.90 9.77
N SER A 70 9.38 22.81 8.83
CA SER A 70 8.69 22.82 7.53
C SER A 70 9.00 21.56 6.71
N GLN A 71 10.26 21.10 6.71
CA GLN A 71 10.65 19.86 6.03
C GLN A 71 9.99 18.64 6.68
N ARG A 72 9.97 18.58 8.02
CA ARG A 72 9.31 17.52 8.77
C ARG A 72 7.81 17.47 8.46
N LYS A 73 7.14 18.62 8.51
CA LYS A 73 5.71 18.75 8.14
C LYS A 73 5.45 18.22 6.74
N SER A 74 6.16 18.72 5.73
CA SER A 74 5.99 18.29 4.34
C SER A 74 6.24 16.78 4.14
N SER A 75 7.21 16.22 4.86
CA SER A 75 7.48 14.78 4.85
C SER A 75 6.33 13.98 5.46
N LEU A 76 5.75 14.44 6.57
CA LEU A 76 4.61 13.79 7.21
C LEU A 76 3.35 13.90 6.35
N GLU A 77 3.05 15.07 5.79
CA GLU A 77 1.91 15.27 4.88
C GLU A 77 1.96 14.30 3.70
N ARG A 78 3.10 14.20 3.03
CA ARG A 78 3.29 13.24 1.92
C ARG A 78 3.12 11.79 2.36
N LYS A 79 3.53 11.46 3.58
CA LYS A 79 3.43 10.10 4.13
C LYS A 79 2.00 9.75 4.55
N LEU A 80 1.24 10.73 5.02
CA LEU A 80 -0.07 10.55 5.65
C LEU A 80 -1.23 10.75 4.68
N GLU A 81 -1.11 11.65 3.70
CA GLU A 81 -2.19 11.96 2.75
C GLU A 81 -2.79 10.71 2.08
N PRO A 82 -1.99 9.75 1.57
CA PRO A 82 -2.55 8.56 0.93
C PRO A 82 -3.35 7.68 1.89
N TRP A 83 -2.93 7.60 3.16
CA TRP A 83 -3.61 6.83 4.19
C TRP A 83 -4.92 7.50 4.60
N THR A 84 -4.89 8.82 4.86
CA THR A 84 -6.08 9.58 5.24
C THR A 84 -7.14 9.55 4.15
N ARG A 85 -6.70 9.68 2.89
CA ARG A 85 -7.57 9.68 1.72
C ARG A 85 -8.24 8.33 1.53
N LEU A 86 -7.47 7.24 1.52
CA LEU A 86 -8.03 5.89 1.37
C LEU A 86 -8.99 5.57 2.52
N ARG A 87 -8.67 5.99 3.75
CA ARG A 87 -9.56 5.78 4.90
C ARG A 87 -10.90 6.49 4.73
N SER A 88 -10.91 7.71 4.22
CA SER A 88 -12.16 8.41 3.87
C SER A 88 -12.91 7.65 2.78
N GLU A 89 -12.26 7.35 1.65
CA GLU A 89 -12.88 6.65 0.51
C GLU A 89 -13.57 5.34 0.95
N VAL A 90 -12.91 4.54 1.81
CA VAL A 90 -13.46 3.27 2.31
C VAL A 90 -14.59 3.49 3.33
N GLN A 91 -14.53 4.55 4.14
CA GLN A 91 -15.59 4.91 5.09
C GLN A 91 -16.84 5.44 4.40
N ASP A 92 -16.66 6.18 3.31
CA ASP A 92 -17.73 6.80 2.52
C ASP A 92 -18.35 5.82 1.51
N PHE A 93 -17.68 4.69 1.24
CA PHE A 93 -18.15 3.69 0.26
C PHE A 93 -19.57 3.14 0.50
N PRO A 94 -20.02 2.86 1.75
CA PRO A 94 -21.40 2.43 1.98
C PRO A 94 -22.43 3.46 1.52
N ASP A 95 -22.17 4.74 1.75
CA ASP A 95 -23.04 5.84 1.34
C ASP A 95 -23.00 6.01 -0.20
N LEU A 96 -21.81 5.92 -0.80
CA LEU A 96 -21.64 5.89 -2.26
C LEU A 96 -22.45 4.77 -2.91
N MET A 97 -22.46 3.58 -2.29
CA MET A 97 -23.23 2.45 -2.78
C MET A 97 -24.74 2.69 -2.68
N GLU A 98 -25.22 3.34 -1.62
CA GLU A 98 -26.64 3.69 -1.51
C GLU A 98 -27.06 4.68 -2.60
N LEU A 99 -26.27 5.75 -2.80
CA LEU A 99 -26.51 6.73 -3.86
C LEU A 99 -26.46 6.10 -5.26
N SER A 100 -25.47 5.25 -5.54
CA SER A 100 -25.34 4.59 -6.84
C SER A 100 -26.51 3.66 -7.15
N LEU A 101 -27.09 3.00 -6.14
CA LEU A 101 -28.26 2.15 -6.35
C LEU A 101 -29.55 2.94 -6.56
N GLU A 102 -29.60 4.21 -6.17
CA GLU A 102 -30.72 5.11 -6.42
C GLU A 102 -30.62 5.82 -7.78
N GLU A 103 -29.41 6.14 -8.22
CA GLU A 103 -29.17 6.88 -9.47
C GLU A 103 -29.24 6.03 -10.74
N PHE A 104 -28.87 4.75 -10.66
CA PHE A 104 -28.84 3.88 -11.84
C PHE A 104 -30.19 3.19 -12.06
N ASP A 105 -30.67 3.22 -13.31
CA ASP A 105 -31.88 2.48 -13.73
C ASP A 105 -31.68 0.95 -13.69
N ASP A 106 -30.44 0.47 -13.76
CA ASP A 106 -30.06 -0.94 -13.71
C ASP A 106 -29.13 -1.22 -12.53
N GLU A 107 -29.63 -1.99 -11.57
CA GLU A 107 -28.90 -2.42 -10.37
C GLU A 107 -27.59 -3.13 -10.72
N LYS A 108 -27.56 -3.91 -11.81
CA LYS A 108 -26.35 -4.64 -12.20
C LYS A 108 -25.24 -3.69 -12.62
N SER A 109 -25.56 -2.68 -13.42
CA SER A 109 -24.60 -1.67 -13.87
C SER A 109 -24.04 -0.85 -12.70
N ALA A 110 -24.86 -0.52 -11.69
CA ALA A 110 -24.38 0.12 -10.46
C ALA A 110 -23.39 -0.77 -9.69
N LEU A 111 -23.73 -2.06 -9.52
CA LEU A 111 -22.86 -3.01 -8.83
C LEU A 111 -21.52 -3.21 -9.55
N ASP A 112 -21.52 -3.31 -10.88
CA ASP A 112 -20.29 -3.45 -11.68
C ASP A 112 -19.37 -2.21 -11.52
N SER A 113 -19.94 -1.00 -11.42
CA SER A 113 -19.17 0.23 -11.16
C SER A 113 -18.58 0.24 -9.74
N LEU A 114 -19.40 -0.06 -8.74
CA LEU A 114 -18.97 -0.09 -7.35
C LEU A 114 -17.92 -1.18 -7.07
N GLU A 115 -17.98 -2.30 -7.79
CA GLU A 115 -16.94 -3.34 -7.76
C GLU A 115 -15.58 -2.80 -8.23
N GLN A 116 -15.57 -2.01 -9.31
CA GLN A 116 -14.34 -1.37 -9.80
C GLN A 116 -13.79 -0.37 -8.79
N ASP A 117 -14.64 0.44 -8.17
CA ASP A 117 -14.22 1.38 -7.12
C ASP A 117 -13.61 0.65 -5.93
N LEU A 118 -14.24 -0.44 -5.48
CA LEU A 118 -13.71 -1.27 -4.41
C LEU A 118 -12.36 -1.90 -4.78
N GLN A 119 -12.21 -2.40 -6.01
CA GLN A 119 -10.94 -2.95 -6.49
C GLN A 119 -9.84 -1.89 -6.48
N VAL A 120 -10.14 -0.67 -6.93
CA VAL A 120 -9.18 0.45 -6.89
C VAL A 120 -8.77 0.77 -5.44
N MET A 121 -9.70 0.74 -4.48
CA MET A 121 -9.37 0.92 -3.06
C MET A 121 -8.50 -0.22 -2.50
N GLN A 122 -8.75 -1.47 -2.90
CA GLN A 122 -7.92 -2.61 -2.52
C GLN A 122 -6.50 -2.48 -3.08
N ASP A 123 -6.36 -2.10 -4.34
CA ASP A 123 -5.06 -1.89 -4.99
C ASP A 123 -4.28 -0.75 -4.31
N LYS A 124 -4.95 0.36 -3.98
CA LYS A 124 -4.36 1.46 -3.19
C LYS A 124 -3.89 0.96 -1.83
N PHE A 125 -4.68 0.15 -1.14
CA PHE A 125 -4.30 -0.39 0.16
C PHE A 125 -3.06 -1.30 0.06
N GLU A 126 -3.02 -2.20 -0.92
CA GLU A 126 -1.87 -3.08 -1.15
C GLU A 126 -0.61 -2.27 -1.47
N ALA A 127 -0.72 -1.22 -2.30
CA ALA A 127 0.39 -0.33 -2.58
C ALA A 127 0.92 0.36 -1.32
N LEU A 128 0.03 0.79 -0.40
CA LEU A 128 0.43 1.37 0.88
C LEU A 128 1.11 0.37 1.81
N LEU A 129 0.60 -0.87 1.87
CA LEU A 129 1.24 -1.95 2.63
C LEU A 129 2.65 -2.25 2.11
N MET A 130 2.83 -2.25 0.79
CA MET A 130 4.13 -2.44 0.15
C MET A 130 5.08 -1.28 0.46
N ALA A 131 4.62 -0.04 0.32
CA ALA A 131 5.41 1.14 0.61
C ALA A 131 5.88 1.20 2.08
N ASP A 132 5.01 0.79 3.01
CA ASP A 132 5.35 0.66 4.43
C ASP A 132 6.32 -0.49 4.70
N ALA A 133 6.21 -1.61 3.97
CA ALA A 133 7.12 -2.73 4.11
C ALA A 133 8.52 -2.41 3.57
N LEU A 134 8.63 -1.48 2.62
CA LEU A 134 9.86 -1.05 1.94
C LEU A 134 10.40 0.30 2.47
N SER A 135 10.21 0.59 3.76
CA SER A 135 10.66 1.84 4.40
C SER A 135 11.95 1.69 5.21
N GLY A 136 12.64 0.56 5.09
CA GLY A 136 13.94 0.30 5.69
C GLY A 136 15.06 1.13 5.05
N ARG A 137 16.17 1.29 5.79
CA ARG A 137 17.31 2.13 5.36
C ARG A 137 17.89 1.69 4.01
N ASP A 138 17.92 0.39 3.77
CA ASP A 138 18.63 -0.22 2.65
C ASP A 138 17.66 -0.65 1.52
N ASP A 139 16.35 -0.38 1.65
CA ASP A 139 15.32 -0.83 0.69
C ASP A 139 15.40 -0.11 -0.66
N ALA A 140 16.04 1.05 -0.71
CA ALA A 140 16.34 1.78 -1.94
C ALA A 140 17.65 1.34 -2.61
N CYS A 141 18.45 0.49 -1.94
CA CYS A 141 19.72 0.01 -2.47
C CYS A 141 19.52 -1.21 -3.38
N ASP A 142 20.49 -1.43 -4.27
CA ASP A 142 20.53 -2.66 -5.05
C ASP A 142 20.71 -3.88 -4.15
N ALA A 143 19.97 -4.95 -4.44
CA ALA A 143 20.04 -6.19 -3.68
C ALA A 143 21.14 -7.12 -4.23
N ILE A 144 21.97 -7.67 -3.34
CA ILE A 144 22.87 -8.79 -3.67
C ILE A 144 22.17 -10.10 -3.31
N ILE A 145 22.04 -10.99 -4.28
CA ILE A 145 21.38 -12.30 -4.11
C ILE A 145 22.40 -13.41 -4.29
N THR A 146 22.64 -14.17 -3.21
CA THR A 146 23.50 -15.35 -3.24
C THR A 146 22.64 -16.61 -3.22
N ILE A 147 22.79 -17.45 -4.23
CA ILE A 147 22.13 -18.76 -4.31
C ILE A 147 23.20 -19.82 -4.05
N SER A 148 22.95 -20.68 -3.07
CA SER A 148 23.84 -21.80 -2.73
C SER A 148 23.07 -23.11 -2.82
N SER A 149 23.65 -24.13 -3.45
CA SER A 149 23.04 -25.45 -3.57
C SER A 149 22.87 -26.17 -2.23
N GLY A 150 23.61 -25.78 -1.19
CA GLY A 150 23.57 -26.45 0.11
C GLY A 150 24.11 -27.88 0.01
N ALA A 151 23.56 -28.79 0.82
CA ALA A 151 23.94 -30.21 0.80
C ALA A 151 23.07 -30.99 -0.22
N GLY A 152 23.66 -31.96 -0.93
CA GLY A 152 22.92 -32.88 -1.81
C GLY A 152 23.54 -33.16 -3.19
N GLY A 153 24.77 -32.70 -3.45
CA GLY A 153 25.49 -33.06 -4.68
C GLY A 153 24.86 -32.44 -5.93
N THR A 154 24.84 -33.18 -7.04
CA THR A 154 24.44 -32.68 -8.37
C THR A 154 22.98 -32.25 -8.44
N GLU A 155 22.05 -32.96 -7.78
CA GLU A 155 20.64 -32.60 -7.81
C GLU A 155 20.38 -31.24 -7.15
N SER A 156 21.05 -30.97 -6.04
CA SER A 156 20.97 -29.66 -5.38
C SER A 156 21.61 -28.53 -6.21
N GLN A 157 22.60 -28.84 -7.06
CA GLN A 157 23.17 -27.88 -8.01
C GLN A 157 22.16 -27.56 -9.12
N ASP A 158 21.49 -28.57 -9.69
CA ASP A 158 20.46 -28.39 -10.71
C ASP A 158 19.31 -27.51 -10.19
N TRP A 159 18.92 -27.69 -8.92
CA TRP A 159 17.93 -26.84 -8.25
C TRP A 159 18.40 -25.39 -8.06
N ALA A 160 19.65 -25.18 -7.64
CA ALA A 160 20.23 -23.84 -7.53
C ALA A 160 20.23 -23.13 -8.89
N ASP A 161 20.56 -23.84 -9.97
CA ASP A 161 20.52 -23.32 -11.33
C ASP A 161 19.10 -23.02 -11.80
N MET A 162 18.11 -23.84 -11.41
CA MET A 162 16.70 -23.55 -11.67
C MET A 162 16.25 -22.26 -10.96
N LEU A 163 16.62 -22.07 -9.69
CA LEU A 163 16.30 -20.85 -8.95
C LEU A 163 16.98 -19.62 -9.55
N LEU A 164 18.25 -19.72 -9.94
CA LEU A 164 18.98 -18.64 -10.60
C LEU A 164 18.27 -18.19 -11.89
N ARG A 165 17.85 -19.15 -12.73
CA ARG A 165 17.10 -18.86 -13.96
C ARG A 165 15.73 -18.23 -13.67
N MET A 166 15.05 -18.70 -12.63
CA MET A 166 13.75 -18.14 -12.20
C MET A 166 13.89 -16.66 -11.81
N TYR A 167 14.85 -16.35 -10.94
CA TYR A 167 15.06 -14.99 -10.46
C TYR A 167 15.53 -14.06 -11.58
N LYS A 168 16.46 -14.49 -12.44
CA LYS A 168 16.88 -13.70 -13.63
C LYS A 168 15.69 -13.29 -14.50
N ARG A 169 14.78 -14.23 -14.82
CA ARG A 169 13.56 -13.93 -15.59
C ARG A 169 12.61 -12.98 -14.86
N TRP A 170 12.49 -13.11 -13.53
CA TRP A 170 11.66 -12.23 -12.74
C TRP A 170 12.21 -10.79 -12.71
N PHE A 171 13.54 -10.62 -12.59
CA PHE A 171 14.19 -9.31 -12.66
C PHE A 171 13.92 -8.61 -13.98
N GLU A 172 14.11 -9.32 -15.11
CA GLU A 172 13.83 -8.80 -16.45
C GLU A 172 12.36 -8.38 -16.59
N LYS A 173 11.41 -9.21 -16.14
CA LYS A 173 9.98 -8.90 -16.19
C LYS A 173 9.61 -7.67 -15.36
N ARG A 174 10.31 -7.43 -14.25
CA ARG A 174 10.11 -6.26 -13.37
C ARG A 174 10.92 -5.02 -13.81
N GLY A 175 11.73 -5.13 -14.87
CA GLY A 175 12.54 -4.03 -15.39
C GLY A 175 13.83 -3.77 -14.60
N PHE A 176 14.25 -4.69 -13.73
CA PHE A 176 15.50 -4.59 -13.00
C PHE A 176 16.69 -5.00 -13.88
N ARG A 177 17.83 -4.33 -13.72
CA ARG A 177 19.12 -4.81 -14.24
C ARG A 177 19.68 -5.87 -13.29
N ALA A 178 20.17 -6.96 -13.85
CA ALA A 178 20.86 -8.00 -13.09
C ALA A 178 22.28 -8.16 -13.64
N GLU A 179 23.26 -8.09 -12.75
CA GLU A 179 24.67 -8.38 -13.04
C GLU A 179 25.09 -9.60 -12.22
N GLN A 180 25.80 -10.53 -12.85
CA GLN A 180 26.36 -11.66 -12.14
C GLN A 180 27.72 -11.25 -11.58
N LEU A 181 27.82 -11.27 -10.24
CA LEU A 181 29.06 -11.04 -9.52
C LEU A 181 29.70 -12.41 -9.26
N ASP A 182 30.94 -12.58 -9.75
CA ASP A 182 31.76 -13.78 -9.54
C ASP A 182 32.62 -13.65 -8.27
#